data_AF-A0A1W9MDJ5-F1
#
_entry.id   AF-A0A1W9MDJ5-F1
#
_cell.length_a   1.000
_cell.length_b   1.000
_cell.length_c   1.000
_cell.angle_alpha   90.00
_cell.angle_beta   90.00
_cell.angle_gamma   90.00
#
_symmetry.space_group_name_H-M   'P 1'
#
loop_
_entity.id
_entity.type
_entity.pdbx_description
1 polymer ?
#
loop_
_entity_poly.entity_id
_entity_poly.type
_entity_poly.pdbx_seq_one_letter_code
_entity_poly.pdbx_strand_id
1 'polypeptide(L)'
;MKQLAKDSWVYVFVQNPGTNEQIVGQQDRENDISFIPTFLERDEALKCFNLLVIDKAKKYEVHAILYEELLDYASKNGFIVFILNGSGQILDKAAA
;
A
#
# COMPACT_ATOMS: atom_id res chain seq x y z
N MET A 1 -19.17 6.88 -4.85
CA MET A 1 -17.88 6.37 -4.32
C MET A 1 -17.68 7.01 -2.97
N LYS A 2 -17.30 6.24 -1.95
CA LYS A 2 -17.15 6.75 -0.57
C LYS A 2 -15.69 7.11 -0.39
N GLN A 3 -15.39 8.40 -0.37
CA GLN A 3 -14.03 8.89 -0.16
C GLN A 3 -13.60 8.57 1.28
N LEU A 4 -12.43 7.96 1.46
CA LEU A 4 -11.82 7.78 2.78
C LEU A 4 -11.54 9.15 3.41
N ALA A 5 -11.85 9.28 4.69
CA ALA A 5 -11.52 10.49 5.42
C ALA A 5 -9.99 10.57 5.61
N LYS A 6 -9.42 11.78 5.57
CA LYS A 6 -7.97 12.00 5.62
C LYS A 6 -7.31 11.45 6.89
N ASP A 7 -8.04 11.48 7.99
CA ASP A 7 -7.67 10.97 9.32
C ASP A 7 -7.95 9.47 9.49
N SER A 8 -8.37 8.76 8.43
CA SER A 8 -8.57 7.32 8.48
C SER A 8 -7.23 6.59 8.59
N TRP A 9 -7.19 5.57 9.45
CA TRP A 9 -6.08 4.63 9.48
C TRP A 9 -6.22 3.62 8.34
N VAL A 10 -5.12 3.40 7.64
CA VAL A 10 -5.02 2.37 6.59
C VAL A 10 -3.77 1.54 6.84
N TYR A 11 -3.72 0.37 6.22
CA TYR A 11 -2.63 -0.59 6.39
C TYR A 11 -1.83 -0.71 5.11
N VAL A 12 -0.50 -0.64 5.25
CA VAL A 12 0.46 -0.79 4.16
C VAL A 12 1.54 -1.78 4.54
N PHE A 13 2.22 -2.33 3.53
CA PHE A 13 3.42 -3.12 3.76
C PHE A 13 4.66 -2.23 3.88
N VAL A 14 5.48 -2.50 4.89
CA VAL A 14 6.75 -1.82 5.14
C VAL A 14 7.90 -2.83 5.04
N GLN A 15 8.91 -2.51 4.24
CA GLN A 15 10.14 -3.27 4.09
C GLN A 15 11.17 -2.81 5.14
N ASN A 16 11.95 -3.76 5.67
CA ASN A 16 13.03 -3.53 6.64
C ASN A 16 12.60 -2.75 7.92
N PRO A 17 11.52 -3.19 8.60
CA PRO A 17 11.05 -2.57 9.85
C PRO A 17 12.18 -2.41 10.88
N GLY A 18 12.20 -1.27 11.57
CA GLY A 18 13.16 -0.92 12.61
C GLY A 18 14.58 -0.57 12.12
N THR A 19 14.81 -0.49 10.81
CA THR A 19 16.11 -0.09 10.24
C THR A 19 15.95 0.97 9.16
N ASN A 20 15.96 0.59 7.88
CA ASN A 20 15.73 1.48 6.75
C ASN A 20 14.34 1.21 6.16
N GLU A 21 13.33 1.70 6.89
CA GLU A 21 11.92 1.46 6.59
C GLU A 21 11.51 2.11 5.28
N GLN A 22 10.80 1.34 4.45
CA GLN A 22 10.28 1.81 3.17
C GLN A 22 8.89 1.24 2.93
N ILE A 23 7.95 2.09 2.52
CA ILE A 23 6.63 1.62 2.08
C ILE A 23 6.81 0.83 0.78
N VAL A 24 6.21 -0.35 0.74
CA VAL A 24 6.28 -1.26 -0.40
C VAL A 24 5.31 -0.79 -1.48
N GLY A 25 5.87 -0.30 -2.59
CA GLY A 25 5.14 -0.08 -3.84
C GLY A 25 5.18 -1.32 -4.74
N GLN A 26 4.35 -1.31 -5.77
CA GLN A 26 4.26 -2.28 -6.85
C GLN A 26 4.25 -1.55 -8.19
N GLN A 27 4.60 -2.26 -9.27
CA GLN A 27 4.62 -1.73 -10.62
C GLN A 27 3.74 -2.57 -11.54
N ASP A 28 2.75 -1.93 -12.14
CA ASP A 28 2.03 -2.45 -13.29
C ASP A 28 2.77 -1.99 -14.56
N ARG A 29 3.55 -2.91 -15.14
CA ARG A 29 4.37 -2.62 -16.32
C ARG A 29 3.56 -2.47 -17.60
N GLU A 30 2.37 -3.06 -17.67
CA GLU A 30 1.53 -2.98 -18.87
C GLU A 30 0.94 -1.58 -19.01
N ASN A 31 0.58 -0.97 -17.87
CA ASN A 31 -0.04 0.35 -17.83
C ASN A 31 0.92 1.48 -17.42
N ASP A 32 2.20 1.18 -17.17
CA ASP A 32 3.22 2.10 -16.65
C ASP A 32 2.77 2.83 -15.36
N ILE A 33 2.22 2.07 -14.42
CA ILE A 33 1.70 2.60 -13.15
C ILE A 33 2.52 2.06 -11.99
N SER A 34 3.04 2.99 -11.19
CA SER A 34 3.55 2.69 -9.85
C SER A 34 2.44 2.91 -8.84
N PHE A 35 2.16 1.92 -7.99
CA PHE A 35 1.11 2.03 -6.98
C PHE A 35 1.52 1.47 -5.63
N ILE A 36 0.87 1.93 -4.56
CA ILE A 36 1.00 1.37 -3.21
C ILE A 36 -0.25 0.55 -2.91
N PRO A 37 -0.10 -0.78 -2.66
CA PRO A 37 -1.17 -1.61 -2.12
C PRO A 37 -1.53 -1.17 -0.70
N THR A 38 -2.78 -0.79 -0.50
CA THR A 38 -3.29 -0.24 0.76
C THR A 38 -4.57 -0.95 1.14
N PHE A 39 -4.77 -1.20 2.43
CA PHE A 39 -5.86 -2.01 2.94
C PHE A 39 -6.59 -1.28 4.06
N LEU A 40 -7.90 -1.49 4.16
CA LEU A 40 -8.70 -0.94 5.26
C LEU A 40 -8.55 -1.78 6.54
N GLU A 41 -8.26 -3.08 6.37
CA GLU A 41 -8.12 -4.04 7.45
C GLU A 41 -6.77 -4.76 7.37
N ARG A 42 -6.12 -4.95 8.53
CA ARG A 42 -4.81 -5.62 8.61
C ARG A 42 -4.84 -7.04 8.06
N ASP A 43 -5.91 -7.78 8.32
CA ASP A 43 -6.06 -9.17 7.89
C ASP A 43 -6.20 -9.30 6.37
N GLU A 44 -6.75 -8.29 5.70
CA GLU A 44 -6.79 -8.25 4.23
C GLU A 44 -5.39 -8.07 3.65
N ALA A 45 -4.59 -7.17 4.23
CA ALA A 45 -3.20 -6.99 3.84
C ALA A 45 -2.44 -8.33 3.94
N LEU A 46 -2.53 -9.01 5.09
CA LEU A 46 -1.83 -10.27 5.33
C LEU A 46 -2.20 -11.37 4.32
N LYS A 47 -3.47 -11.46 3.91
CA LYS A 47 -3.91 -12.42 2.86
C LYS A 47 -3.25 -12.14 1.51
N CYS A 48 -2.97 -10.88 1.21
CA CYS A 48 -2.32 -10.46 -0.03
C CYS A 48 -0.79 -10.57 -0.01
N PHE A 49 -0.15 -10.92 1.11
CA PHE A 49 1.31 -10.95 1.19
C PHE A 49 1.97 -11.80 0.09
N ASN A 50 1.40 -12.97 -0.21
CA ASN A 50 1.92 -13.88 -1.23
C ASN A 50 1.67 -13.41 -2.67
N LEU A 51 0.85 -12.38 -2.87
CA LEU A 51 0.56 -11.78 -4.18
C LEU A 51 1.53 -10.66 -4.55
N LEU A 52 2.32 -10.17 -3.57
CA LEU A 52 3.25 -9.08 -3.80
C LEU A 52 4.48 -9.55 -4.59
N VAL A 53 4.93 -8.69 -5.52
CA VAL A 53 6.23 -8.84 -6.16
C VAL A 53 7.28 -8.19 -5.26
N ILE A 54 7.90 -9.00 -4.39
CA ILE A 54 8.86 -8.57 -3.37
C ILE A 54 10.10 -9.48 -3.33
N ASP A 55 11.19 -8.96 -2.76
CA ASP A 55 12.40 -9.73 -2.50
C ASP A 55 12.25 -10.56 -1.22
N LYS A 56 12.26 -11.89 -1.36
CA LYS A 56 12.08 -12.84 -0.25
C LYS A 56 13.22 -12.84 0.78
N ALA A 57 14.37 -12.26 0.47
CA ALA A 57 15.49 -12.15 1.42
C ALA A 57 15.27 -11.03 2.45
N LYS A 58 14.31 -10.13 2.22
CA LYS A 58 14.02 -8.98 3.09
C LYS A 58 12.89 -9.28 4.06
N LYS A 59 12.80 -8.46 5.11
CA LYS A 59 11.71 -8.49 6.09
C LYS A 59 10.62 -7.51 5.72
N TYR A 60 9.38 -7.92 5.96
CA TYR A 60 8.20 -7.10 5.69
C TYR A 60 7.20 -7.23 6.84
N GLU A 61 6.56 -6.12 7.17
CA GLU A 61 5.49 -6.06 8.16
C GLU A 61 4.32 -5.23 7.62
N VAL A 62 3.13 -5.47 8.17
CA VAL A 62 1.96 -4.62 7.94
C VAL A 62 1.91 -3.57 9.05
N HIS A 63 2.00 -2.30 8.67
CA HIS A 63 1.92 -1.15 9.59
C HIS A 63 0.67 -0.33 9.29
N ALA A 64 0.13 0.31 10.32
CA ALA A 64 -0.93 1.29 10.18
C ALA A 64 -0.33 2.68 9.95
N ILE A 65 -0.88 3.46 9.02
CA ILE A 65 -0.49 4.83 8.70
C ILE A 65 -1.75 5.68 8.50
N LEU A 66 -1.67 6.98 8.81
CA LEU A 66 -2.75 7.90 8.47
C LEU A 66 -2.85 8.02 6.95
N TYR A 67 -4.09 8.00 6.45
CA TYR A 67 -4.34 8.02 5.01
C TYR A 67 -3.77 9.28 4.35
N GLU A 68 -3.84 10.44 5.01
CA GLU A 68 -3.23 11.67 4.50
C GLU A 68 -1.71 11.62 4.39
N GLU A 69 -1.02 10.98 5.34
CA GLU A 69 0.43 10.82 5.30
C GLU A 69 0.84 9.89 4.17
N LEU A 70 0.05 8.83 3.94
CA LEU A 70 0.25 7.94 2.82
C LEU A 70 0.06 8.65 1.48
N LEU A 71 -0.97 9.47 1.34
CA LEU A 71 -1.21 10.24 0.12
C LEU A 71 -0.06 11.22 -0.13
N ASP A 72 0.42 11.94 0.89
CA ASP A 72 1.57 12.84 0.75
C ASP A 72 2.85 12.08 0.34
N TYR A 73 3.12 10.94 0.97
CA TYR A 73 4.23 10.06 0.59
C TYR A 73 4.11 9.59 -0.86
N ALA A 74 2.93 9.11 -1.27
CA ALA A 74 2.68 8.59 -2.60
C ALA A 74 2.87 9.69 -3.67
N SER A 75 2.34 10.88 -3.42
CA SER A 75 2.40 12.04 -4.31
C SER A 75 3.84 12.46 -4.58
N LYS A 76 4.64 12.59 -3.50
CA LYS A 76 6.06 12.95 -3.57
C LYS A 76 6.92 11.96 -4.34
N ASN A 77 6.50 10.70 -4.42
CA ASN A 77 7.26 9.62 -5.03
C ASN A 77 6.64 9.11 -6.35
N GLY A 78 5.56 9.74 -6.84
CA GLY A 78 4.93 9.36 -8.11
C GLY A 78 4.15 8.04 -8.06
N PHE A 79 3.56 7.71 -6.91
CA PHE A 79 2.73 6.52 -6.73
C PHE A 79 1.24 6.87 -6.68
N ILE A 80 0.41 5.97 -7.18
CA ILE A 80 -1.04 5.97 -6.95
C ILE A 80 -1.35 5.07 -5.74
N VAL A 81 -2.33 5.44 -4.91
CA VAL A 81 -2.78 4.57 -3.82
C VAL A 81 -3.92 3.69 -4.31
N PHE A 82 -3.75 2.37 -4.24
CA PHE A 82 -4.81 1.40 -4.57
C PHE A 82 -5.32 0.75 -3.29
N ILE A 83 -6.61 0.94 -3.00
CA ILE A 83 -7.27 0.25 -1.90
C ILE A 83 -7.67 -1.13 -2.39
N LEU A 84 -7.13 -2.17 -1.77
CA LEU A 84 -7.36 -3.56 -2.14
C LEU A 84 -8.11 -4.32 -1.04
N ASN A 85 -8.81 -5.39 -1.43
CA ASN A 85 -9.30 -6.40 -0.49
C ASN A 85 -8.30 -7.56 -0.32
N GLY A 86 -8.64 -8.54 0.52
CA GLY A 86 -7.78 -9.70 0.79
C GLY A 86 -7.55 -10.68 -0.37
N SER A 87 -8.15 -10.47 -1.55
CA SER A 87 -7.86 -11.22 -2.78
C SER A 87 -7.04 -10.41 -3.79
N GLY A 88 -6.63 -9.19 -3.44
CA GLY A 88 -5.88 -8.27 -4.31
C GLY A 88 -6.76 -7.53 -5.31
N GLN A 89 -8.09 -7.59 -5.18
CA GLN A 89 -8.99 -6.83 -6.04
C GLN A 89 -9.04 -5.37 -5.62
N ILE A 90 -9.03 -4.47 -6.60
CA ILE A 90 -9.10 -3.03 -6.38
C ILE A 90 -10.53 -2.65 -5.98
N LEU A 91 -10.68 -2.09 -4.78
CA LEU A 91 -11.92 -1.52 -4.28
C LEU A 91 -12.04 -0.03 -4.61
N ASP A 92 -10.92 0.70 -4.51
CA ASP A 92 -10.84 2.13 -4.82
C ASP A 92 -9.43 2.53 -5.26
N LYS A 93 -9.31 3.70 -5.90
CA LYS A 93 -8.05 4.31 -6.30
C LYS A 93 -8.04 5.78 -5.90
N ALA A 94 -6.97 6.21 -5.25
CA ALA A 94 -6.71 7.61 -5.05
C ALA A 94 -5.44 8.01 -5.78
N ALA A 95 -5.60 8.92 -6.74
CA ALA A 95 -4.47 9.70 -7.21
C ALA A 95 -3.95 10.51 -6.02
N ALA A 96 -2.66 10.36 -5.76
CA ALA A 96 -1.93 11.17 -4.80
C ALA A 96 -1.58 12.54 -5.41
#